data_AF-A0AAT9HSF2-F1
#
_entry.id   AF-A0AAT9HSF2-F1
#
_cell.length_a   1.000
_cell.length_b   1.000
_cell.length_c   1.000
_cell.angle_alpha   90.00
_cell.angle_beta   90.00
_cell.angle_gamma   90.00
#
_symmetry.space_group_name_H-M   'P 1'
#
loop_
_entity.id
_entity.type
_entity.pdbx_description
1 polymer ?
#
loop_
_entity_poly.entity_id
_entity_poly.type
_entity_poly.pdbx_seq_one_letter_code
_entity_poly.pdbx_strand_id
1 'polypeptide(L)'
;MSRFAFIKAVLGPIIRLMFRTRVEGAENIPGDGPVILAGNHLTFIDSVIMPLTCDRQVMFIGKDTYVTGKGLKGRLMAWFFTGVGMIPVDRDGGRGGVAALMTGRRILDEGKVFGIYPEGTRSPTGGCTGAVPASPGSR
;
A
#
# COMPACT_ATOMS: atom_id res chain seq x y z
N MET A 1 -1.22 10.79 -19.50
CA MET A 1 -0.52 9.89 -18.56
C MET A 1 -1.06 10.15 -17.16
N SER A 2 -1.47 9.13 -16.40
CA SER A 2 -1.99 9.33 -15.03
C SER A 2 -0.87 9.77 -14.07
N ARG A 3 -1.22 10.42 -12.94
CA ARG A 3 -0.24 10.80 -11.90
C ARG A 3 0.59 9.60 -11.44
N PHE A 4 -0.08 8.47 -11.21
CA PHE A 4 0.55 7.22 -10.85
C PHE A 4 1.56 6.76 -11.90
N ALA A 5 1.17 6.73 -13.19
CA ALA A 5 2.06 6.29 -14.26
C ALA A 5 3.29 7.19 -14.37
N PHE A 6 3.14 8.52 -14.23
CA PHE A 6 4.25 9.45 -14.21
C PHE A 6 5.20 9.19 -13.03
N ILE A 7 4.67 9.08 -11.81
CA ILE A 7 5.47 8.82 -10.61
C ILE A 7 6.19 7.47 -10.71
N LYS A 8 5.50 6.42 -11.18
CA LYS A 8 6.08 5.09 -11.40
C LYS A 8 7.20 5.12 -12.44
N ALA A 9 7.02 5.83 -13.55
CA ALA A 9 8.06 5.94 -14.59
C ALA A 9 9.33 6.63 -14.09
N VAL A 10 9.19 7.64 -13.21
CA VAL A 10 10.32 8.39 -12.66
C VAL A 10 10.98 7.65 -11.50
N LEU A 11 10.20 7.17 -10.52
CA LEU A 11 10.73 6.60 -9.28
C LEU A 11 10.93 5.09 -9.32
N GLY A 12 10.20 4.36 -10.17
CA GLY A 12 10.31 2.91 -10.30
C GLY A 12 11.74 2.44 -10.60
N PRO A 13 12.43 2.99 -11.62
CA PRO A 13 13.82 2.63 -11.92
C PRO A 13 14.78 2.95 -10.77
N ILE A 14 14.58 4.10 -10.10
CA ILE A 14 15.41 4.54 -8.96
C ILE A 14 15.28 3.54 -7.81
N ILE A 15 14.05 3.15 -7.46
CA ILE A 15 13.80 2.18 -6.39
C ILE A 15 14.39 0.81 -6.74
N ARG A 16 14.19 0.34 -7.98
CA ARG A 16 14.76 -0.93 -8.44
C ARG A 16 16.29 -0.95 -8.34
N LEU A 17 16.94 0.17 -8.66
CA LEU A 17 18.38 0.30 -8.58
C LEU A 17 18.89 0.38 -7.13
N MET A 18 18.25 1.20 -6.30
CA MET A 18 18.68 1.43 -4.90
C MET A 18 18.41 0.22 -4.00
N PHE A 19 17.25 -0.41 -4.14
CA PHE A 19 16.82 -1.49 -3.24
C PHE A 19 16.96 -2.89 -3.84
N ARG A 20 17.40 -3.00 -5.12
CA ARG A 20 17.54 -4.28 -5.84
C ARG A 20 16.29 -5.15 -5.72
N THR A 21 15.12 -4.52 -5.83
CA THR A 21 13.82 -5.18 -5.63
C THR A 21 13.64 -6.29 -6.65
N ARG A 22 13.39 -7.51 -6.17
CA ARG A 22 12.97 -8.65 -6.99
C ARG A 22 11.47 -8.83 -6.79
N VAL A 23 10.73 -8.92 -7.90
CA VAL A 23 9.29 -9.20 -7.89
C VAL A 23 9.12 -10.58 -8.52
N GLU A 24 8.49 -11.49 -7.80
CA GLU A 24 8.16 -12.85 -8.25
C GLU A 24 6.64 -13.03 -8.12
N GLY A 25 6.02 -13.76 -9.07
CA GLY A 25 4.58 -14.02 -9.02
C GLY A 25 3.70 -12.81 -9.34
N ALA A 26 4.23 -11.80 -10.06
CA ALA A 26 3.44 -10.63 -10.48
C ALA A 26 2.29 -11.02 -11.42
N GLU A 27 2.48 -12.08 -12.19
CA GLU A 27 1.50 -12.72 -13.06
C GLU A 27 0.27 -13.26 -12.32
N ASN A 28 0.38 -13.50 -11.01
CA ASN A 28 -0.75 -13.92 -10.19
C ASN A 28 -1.72 -12.77 -9.87
N ILE A 29 -1.35 -11.52 -10.19
CA ILE A 29 -2.22 -10.35 -10.00
C ILE A 29 -3.10 -10.20 -11.24
N PRO A 30 -4.43 -10.38 -11.14
CA PRO A 30 -5.33 -10.16 -12.27
C PRO A 30 -5.19 -8.76 -12.84
N GLY A 31 -5.26 -8.64 -14.18
CA GLY A 31 -5.14 -7.36 -14.89
C GLY A 31 -6.28 -6.37 -14.55
N ASP A 32 -7.44 -6.90 -14.21
CA ASP A 32 -8.65 -6.15 -13.85
C ASP A 32 -9.36 -6.78 -12.64
N GLY A 33 -10.41 -6.13 -12.15
CA GLY A 33 -11.20 -6.60 -11.01
C GLY A 33 -10.58 -6.35 -9.63
N PRO A 34 -11.35 -6.60 -8.56
CA PRO A 34 -10.93 -6.35 -7.18
C PRO A 34 -9.81 -7.28 -6.72
N VAL A 35 -8.78 -6.72 -6.08
CA VAL A 35 -7.66 -7.50 -5.52
C VAL A 35 -7.33 -6.96 -4.14
N ILE A 36 -7.11 -7.86 -3.18
CA ILE A 36 -6.52 -7.52 -1.89
C ILE A 36 -5.06 -7.97 -1.91
N LEU A 37 -4.14 -7.04 -1.72
CA LEU A 37 -2.72 -7.35 -1.49
C LEU A 37 -2.46 -7.24 0.00
N ALA A 38 -2.24 -8.39 0.64
CA ALA A 38 -1.85 -8.46 2.03
C ALA A 38 -0.31 -8.58 2.12
N GLY A 39 0.33 -7.60 2.75
CA GLY A 39 1.76 -7.58 2.97
C GLY A 39 2.12 -7.57 4.45
N ASN A 40 3.40 -7.84 4.72
CA ASN A 40 4.00 -7.73 6.05
C ASN A 40 4.46 -6.27 6.23
N HIS A 41 4.26 -5.66 7.40
CA HIS A 41 4.63 -4.24 7.61
C HIS A 41 5.94 -4.13 8.40
N LEU A 42 7.05 -4.25 7.69
CA LEU A 42 8.41 -4.16 8.24
C LEU A 42 8.84 -2.69 8.37
N THR A 43 8.53 -1.86 7.37
CA THR A 43 8.89 -0.43 7.34
C THR A 43 7.84 0.44 6.65
N PHE A 44 7.90 1.76 6.85
CA PHE A 44 7.08 2.72 6.09
C PHE A 44 7.30 2.62 4.58
N ILE A 45 8.52 2.27 4.19
CA ILE A 45 8.94 2.22 2.79
C ILE A 45 8.17 1.12 2.03
N ASP A 46 7.63 0.12 2.72
CA ASP A 46 6.81 -0.95 2.13
C ASP A 46 5.59 -0.38 1.40
N SER A 47 4.99 0.70 1.94
CA SER A 47 3.83 1.39 1.37
C SER A 47 4.19 2.32 0.21
N VAL A 48 5.48 2.41 -0.15
CA VAL A 48 6.00 3.18 -1.29
C VAL A 48 6.58 2.24 -2.35
N ILE A 49 7.36 1.23 -1.94
CA ILE A 49 7.96 0.26 -2.86
C ILE A 49 6.86 -0.57 -3.53
N MET A 50 5.93 -1.14 -2.77
CA MET A 50 4.93 -2.06 -3.32
C MET A 50 4.06 -1.41 -4.41
N PRO A 51 3.47 -0.21 -4.23
CA PRO A 51 2.73 0.46 -5.31
C PRO A 51 3.58 0.77 -6.55
N LEU A 52 4.88 1.04 -6.39
CA LEU A 52 5.76 1.43 -7.49
C LEU A 52 6.34 0.21 -8.24
N THR A 53 6.37 -0.96 -7.62
CA THR A 53 6.79 -2.21 -8.25
C THR A 53 5.64 -3.00 -8.87
N CYS A 54 4.41 -2.84 -8.39
CA CYS A 54 3.22 -3.48 -8.96
C CYS A 54 2.73 -2.78 -10.25
N ASP A 55 2.16 -3.55 -11.17
CA ASP A 55 1.61 -3.01 -12.43
C ASP A 55 0.29 -2.26 -12.25
N ARG A 56 -0.50 -2.69 -11.27
CA ARG A 56 -1.72 -2.00 -10.86
C ARG A 56 -1.42 -1.06 -9.69
N GLN A 57 -2.07 0.10 -9.70
CA GLN A 57 -1.98 1.05 -8.60
C GLN A 57 -2.60 0.43 -7.34
N VAL A 58 -1.77 0.23 -6.32
CA VAL A 58 -2.20 -0.31 -5.02
C VAL A 58 -2.61 0.85 -4.12
N MET A 59 -3.83 0.79 -3.60
CA MET A 59 -4.37 1.82 -2.72
C MET A 59 -4.13 1.43 -1.25
N PHE A 60 -3.43 2.29 -0.51
CA PHE A 60 -3.12 2.06 0.92
C PHE A 60 -3.72 3.14 1.79
N ILE A 61 -4.03 2.78 3.03
CA ILE A 61 -4.54 3.72 4.02
C ILE A 61 -3.37 4.29 4.82
N GLY A 62 -3.26 5.62 4.85
CA GLY A 62 -2.20 6.33 5.56
C GLY A 62 -2.75 7.41 6.49
N LYS A 63 -1.92 7.85 7.44
CA LYS A 63 -2.29 8.95 8.34
C LYS A 63 -2.42 10.24 7.53
N ASP A 64 -3.50 10.97 7.74
CA ASP A 64 -3.81 12.25 7.10
C ASP A 64 -2.71 13.31 7.28
N THR A 65 -1.90 13.23 8.33
CA THR A 65 -0.75 14.11 8.58
C THR A 65 0.24 14.21 7.42
N TYR A 66 0.35 13.18 6.58
CA TYR A 66 1.21 13.22 5.40
C TYR A 66 0.66 14.10 4.26
N VAL A 67 -0.64 14.39 4.28
CA VAL A 67 -1.31 15.19 3.23
C VAL A 67 -1.80 16.55 3.74
N THR A 68 -1.89 16.77 5.05
CA THR A 68 -2.35 18.03 5.66
C THR A 68 -1.23 19.05 5.94
N GLY A 69 0.02 18.73 5.55
CA GLY A 69 1.14 19.65 5.71
C GLY A 69 0.91 21.02 5.04
N LYS A 70 1.30 22.10 5.70
CA LYS A 70 1.19 23.47 5.18
C LYS A 70 2.39 23.86 4.28
N GLY A 71 2.18 24.81 3.39
CA GLY A 71 3.21 25.35 2.49
C GLY A 71 3.50 24.47 1.26
N LEU A 72 4.51 24.85 0.47
CA LEU A 72 4.85 24.19 -0.80
C LEU A 72 5.26 22.73 -0.60
N LYS A 73 6.03 22.45 0.46
CA LYS A 73 6.46 21.09 0.83
C LYS A 73 5.27 20.18 1.16
N GLY A 74 4.30 20.68 1.92
CA GLY A 74 3.09 19.93 2.25
C GLY A 74 2.23 19.63 1.03
N ARG A 75 2.06 20.62 0.13
CA ARG A 75 1.35 20.42 -1.14
C ARG A 75 2.03 19.38 -2.03
N LEU A 76 3.36 19.37 -2.08
CA LEU A 76 4.12 18.38 -2.85
C LEU A 76 3.99 16.97 -2.26
N MET A 77 4.08 16.83 -0.94
CA MET A 77 3.84 15.56 -0.25
C MET A 77 2.41 15.05 -0.48
N ALA A 78 1.41 15.91 -0.34
CA ALA A 78 0.02 15.57 -0.60
C ALA A 78 -0.19 15.11 -2.05
N TRP A 79 0.39 15.83 -3.01
CA TRP A 79 0.34 15.46 -4.42
C TRP A 79 0.99 14.10 -4.67
N PHE A 80 2.15 13.84 -4.06
CA PHE A 80 2.87 12.58 -4.18
C PHE A 80 2.09 11.41 -3.57
N PHE A 81 1.72 11.49 -2.29
CA PHE A 81 1.06 10.40 -1.56
C PHE A 81 -0.30 10.05 -2.17
N THR A 82 -1.12 11.05 -2.50
CA THR A 82 -2.40 10.79 -3.20
C THR A 82 -2.17 10.29 -4.64
N GLY A 83 -1.07 10.67 -5.27
CA GLY A 83 -0.68 10.23 -6.61
C GLY A 83 -0.25 8.76 -6.66
N VAL A 84 0.43 8.26 -5.62
CA VAL A 84 0.83 6.84 -5.50
C VAL A 84 -0.28 5.93 -5.00
N GLY A 85 -1.40 6.48 -4.52
CA GLY A 85 -2.57 5.70 -4.07
C GLY A 85 -2.78 5.70 -2.56
N MET A 86 -2.13 6.59 -1.81
CA MET A 86 -2.42 6.77 -0.38
C MET A 86 -3.78 7.44 -0.21
N ILE A 87 -4.64 6.82 0.59
CA ILE A 87 -5.92 7.34 1.03
C ILE A 87 -5.74 7.82 2.48
N PRO A 88 -5.87 9.12 2.73
CA PRO A 88 -5.75 9.68 4.07
C PRO A 88 -6.97 9.28 4.89
N VAL A 89 -6.74 8.74 6.07
CA VAL A 89 -7.79 8.56 7.08
C VAL A 89 -7.32 9.08 8.41
N ASP A 90 -8.27 9.60 9.18
CA ASP A 90 -8.06 9.90 10.58
C ASP A 90 -8.05 8.58 11.37
N ARG A 91 -6.92 8.30 12.02
CA ARG A 91 -6.73 7.12 12.88
C ARG A 91 -6.77 7.49 14.36
N ASP A 92 -6.99 8.76 14.69
CA ASP A 92 -7.01 9.23 16.06
C ASP A 92 -8.40 8.92 16.67
N GLY A 93 -8.42 7.94 17.58
CA GLY A 93 -9.62 7.34 18.16
C GLY A 93 -9.88 5.94 17.63
N GLY A 94 -10.15 4.96 18.52
CA GLY A 94 -10.20 3.51 18.25
C GLY A 94 -11.16 2.98 17.16
N ARG A 95 -11.72 3.86 16.32
CA ARG A 95 -12.56 3.55 15.15
C ARG A 95 -11.76 3.47 13.82
N GLY A 96 -10.46 3.74 13.83
CA GLY A 96 -9.61 3.71 12.63
C GLY A 96 -9.63 2.39 11.85
N GLY A 97 -9.83 1.25 12.54
CA GLY A 97 -9.95 -0.06 11.90
C GLY A 97 -11.23 -0.22 11.06
N VAL A 98 -12.37 0.27 11.58
CA VAL A 98 -13.66 0.19 10.86
C VAL A 98 -13.66 1.12 9.64
N ALA A 99 -13.14 2.34 9.80
CA ALA A 99 -12.98 3.27 8.69
C ALA A 99 -12.09 2.68 7.58
N ALA A 100 -11.05 1.94 7.97
CA ALA A 100 -10.18 1.25 7.04
C ALA A 100 -10.88 0.14 6.25
N LEU A 101 -11.69 -0.68 6.93
CA LEU A 101 -12.48 -1.74 6.28
C LEU A 101 -13.51 -1.17 5.31
N MET A 102 -14.24 -0.12 5.70
CA MET A 102 -15.25 0.52 4.84
C MET A 102 -14.61 1.16 3.61
N THR A 103 -13.44 1.77 3.79
CA THR A 103 -12.65 2.33 2.69
C THR A 103 -12.13 1.24 1.75
N GLY A 104 -11.61 0.13 2.31
CA GLY A 104 -11.18 -1.04 1.55
C GLY A 104 -12.30 -1.62 0.71
N ARG A 105 -13.49 -1.80 1.30
CA ARG A 105 -14.68 -2.27 0.58
C ARG A 105 -15.00 -1.38 -0.63
N ARG A 106 -15.04 -0.05 -0.44
CA ARG A 106 -15.31 0.88 -1.55
C ARG A 106 -14.30 0.75 -2.69
N ILE A 107 -13.02 0.58 -2.38
CA ILE A 107 -11.96 0.42 -3.39
C ILE A 107 -12.16 -0.88 -4.18
N LEU A 108 -12.53 -1.96 -3.50
CA LEU A 108 -12.81 -3.25 -4.13
C LEU A 108 -14.10 -3.19 -4.98
N ASP A 109 -15.13 -2.50 -4.51
CA ASP A 109 -16.36 -2.27 -5.28
C ASP A 109 -16.08 -1.48 -6.58
N GLU A 110 -15.04 -0.63 -6.59
CA GLU A 110 -14.53 0.07 -7.78
C GLU A 110 -13.61 -0.81 -8.67
N GLY A 111 -13.44 -2.08 -8.36
CA GLY A 111 -12.58 -3.02 -9.09
C GLY A 111 -11.09 -2.71 -8.99
N LYS A 112 -10.65 -2.02 -7.93
CA LYS A 112 -9.26 -1.60 -7.72
C LYS A 112 -8.52 -2.54 -6.77
N VAL A 113 -7.21 -2.30 -6.64
CA VAL A 113 -6.33 -3.06 -5.74
C VAL A 113 -6.25 -2.36 -4.39
N PHE A 114 -6.61 -3.06 -3.32
CA PHE A 114 -6.50 -2.57 -1.95
C PHE A 114 -5.35 -3.26 -1.21
N GLY A 115 -4.42 -2.47 -0.71
CA GLY A 115 -3.28 -2.93 0.07
C GLY A 115 -3.56 -2.91 1.56
N ILE A 116 -3.32 -4.02 2.25
CA ILE A 116 -3.48 -4.14 3.71
C ILE A 116 -2.24 -4.70 4.37
N TYR A 117 -2.05 -4.27 5.61
CA TYR A 117 -1.10 -4.87 6.54
C TYR A 117 -1.91 -5.42 7.71
N PRO A 118 -2.20 -6.75 7.75
CA PRO A 118 -3.11 -7.34 8.72
C PRO A 118 -2.59 -7.25 10.17
N GLU A 119 -1.30 -6.97 10.35
CA GLU A 119 -0.65 -6.81 11.65
C GLU A 119 -1.05 -5.53 12.41
N GLY A 120 -1.61 -4.53 11.72
CA GLY A 120 -2.13 -3.28 12.33
C GLY A 120 -1.06 -2.31 12.86
N THR A 121 0.11 -2.79 13.25
CA THR A 121 1.29 -2.04 13.72
C THR A 121 2.56 -2.59 13.09
N ARG A 122 3.65 -1.81 13.05
CA ARG A 122 4.95 -2.31 12.56
C ARG A 122 5.45 -3.44 13.47
N SER A 123 5.96 -4.52 12.88
CA SER A 123 6.57 -5.62 13.64
C SER A 123 7.90 -5.16 14.24
N PRO A 124 8.07 -5.20 15.58
CA PRO A 124 9.34 -4.81 16.22
C PRO A 124 10.52 -5.74 15.87
N THR A 125 10.24 -6.97 15.43
CA THR A 125 11.22 -8.04 15.23
C THR A 125 11.32 -8.53 13.77
N GLY A 126 10.58 -7.92 12.85
CA GLY A 126 10.68 -8.20 11.42
C GLY A 126 9.98 -9.47 10.94
N GLY A 127 9.12 -10.08 11.76
CA GLY A 127 8.27 -11.22 11.40
C GLY A 127 6.78 -10.89 11.47
N CYS A 128 5.94 -11.66 10.77
CA CYS A 128 4.48 -11.51 10.84
C CYS A 128 3.97 -11.80 12.25
N THR A 129 3.45 -10.79 12.93
CA THR A 129 2.81 -10.96 14.23
C THR A 129 1.46 -11.65 14.05
N GLY A 130 1.37 -12.95 14.40
CA GLY A 130 0.12 -13.72 14.37
C GLY A 130 -0.10 -14.65 13.17
N ALA A 131 0.95 -14.98 12.41
CA ALA A 131 0.84 -16.03 11.40
C ALA A 131 0.50 -17.38 12.07
N VAL A 132 -0.72 -17.88 11.86
CA VAL A 132 -1.04 -19.28 12.13
C VAL A 132 -0.19 -20.11 11.15
N PRO A 133 0.60 -21.09 11.63
CA PRO A 133 1.36 -21.95 10.73
C PRO A 133 0.40 -22.60 9.73
N ALA A 134 0.76 -22.61 8.44
CA ALA A 134 0.00 -23.37 7.46
C ALA A 134 -0.08 -24.83 7.93
N SER A 135 -1.31 -25.32 8.16
CA SER A 135 -1.53 -26.72 8.50
C SER A 135 -0.92 -27.59 7.40
N PRO A 136 -0.01 -28.53 7.73
CA PRO A 136 0.55 -29.40 6.72
C PRO A 136 -0.52 -30.42 6.31
N GLY A 137 -1.09 -30.23 5.12
CA GLY A 137 -1.72 -31.30 4.37
C GLY A 137 -3.20 -31.11 4.04
N SER A 138 -3.47 -30.91 2.75
CA SER A 138 -4.41 -31.75 2.01
C SER A 138 -4.02 -31.71 0.54
N ARG A 139 -3.35 -32.78 0.09
CA ARG A 139 -3.39 -33.19 -1.33
C ARG A 139 -4.77 -33.72 -1.65
#